data_AF-A0A5C6ZEX6-F1
#
_entry.id   AF-A0A5C6ZEX6-F1
#
_cell.length_a   1.000
_cell.length_b   1.000
_cell.length_c   1.000
_cell.angle_alpha   90.00
_cell.angle_beta   90.00
_cell.angle_gamma   90.00
#
_symmetry.space_group_name_H-M   'P 1'
#
loop_
_entity.id
_entity.type
_entity.pdbx_description
1 polymer ?
#
loop_
_entity_poly.entity_id
_entity_poly.type
_entity_poly.pdbx_seq_one_letter_code
_entity_poly.pdbx_strand_id
1 'polypeptide(L)'
;MKIDALGAVEWKSAFGGISYEVAYSIKQTSDGGYIVAGLTASLGGDVTENFGYEDIWVLKLDTSGNLQWQKSFGDGEIQKAWEVQQTLDGGHIVTGYTYIGIIHSDYTVLKLDTNGDLEWQNNYQYGWEYCSFGARI
;
A
#
# COMPACT_ATOMS: atom_id res chain seq x y z
N MET A 1 -1.36 6.53 -14.41
CA MET A 1 -1.16 6.93 -15.82
C MET A 1 0.20 7.59 -15.92
N LYS A 2 0.92 7.34 -17.02
CA LYS A 2 2.16 8.05 -17.35
C LYS A 2 1.97 8.84 -18.65
N ILE A 3 2.48 10.06 -18.64
CA ILE A 3 2.50 10.95 -19.81
C ILE A 3 3.93 11.37 -20.09
N ASP A 4 4.22 11.61 -21.37
CA ASP A 4 5.51 12.16 -21.78
C ASP A 4 5.57 13.68 -21.53
N ALA A 5 6.73 14.29 -21.83
CA ALA A 5 6.93 15.73 -21.67
C ALA A 5 6.07 16.60 -22.60
N LEU A 6 5.44 16.00 -23.62
CA LEU A 6 4.54 16.67 -24.56
C LEU A 6 3.06 16.45 -24.18
N GLY A 7 2.79 15.70 -23.10
CA GLY A 7 1.45 15.36 -22.63
C GLY A 7 0.80 14.17 -23.34
N ALA A 8 1.53 13.44 -24.19
CA ALA A 8 1.02 12.21 -24.79
C ALA A 8 1.01 11.09 -23.75
N VAL A 9 -0.06 10.29 -23.74
CA VAL A 9 -0.19 9.15 -22.83
C VAL A 9 0.76 8.04 -23.30
N GLU A 10 1.74 7.72 -22.46
CA GLU A 10 2.61 6.56 -22.68
C GLU A 10 1.89 5.27 -22.29
N TRP A 11 1.25 5.28 -21.11
CA TRP A 11 0.40 4.19 -20.67
C TRP A 11 -0.63 4.64 -19.63
N LYS A 12 -1.74 3.91 -19.60
CA LYS A 12 -2.77 4.04 -18.55
C LYS A 12 -3.29 2.65 -18.21
N SER A 13 -3.42 2.41 -16.92
CA SER A 13 -3.95 1.17 -16.35
C SER A 13 -4.96 1.55 -15.28
N ALA A 14 -6.00 0.74 -15.12
CA ALA A 14 -6.96 0.84 -14.05
C ALA A 14 -6.92 -0.48 -13.29
N PHE A 15 -6.74 -0.39 -11.97
CA PHE A 15 -6.67 -1.53 -11.07
C PHE A 15 -7.69 -1.34 -9.97
N GLY A 16 -8.40 -2.39 -9.60
CA GLY A 16 -9.39 -2.33 -8.53
C GLY A 16 -10.36 -3.49 -8.52
N GLY A 17 -11.40 -3.35 -7.70
CA GLY A 17 -12.44 -4.35 -7.49
C GLY A 17 -13.85 -3.79 -7.60
N ILE A 18 -14.77 -4.40 -6.85
CA ILE A 18 -16.21 -4.13 -6.94
C ILE A 18 -16.65 -2.81 -6.29
N SER A 19 -15.82 -2.23 -5.43
CA SER A 19 -16.13 -1.05 -4.61
C SER A 19 -15.25 0.13 -5.07
N TYR A 20 -14.40 0.66 -4.20
CA TYR A 20 -13.51 1.77 -4.54
C TYR A 20 -12.08 1.58 -4.04
N GLU A 21 -11.16 2.23 -4.75
CA GLU A 21 -9.74 2.31 -4.47
C GLU A 21 -9.29 3.75 -4.57
N VAL A 22 -8.29 4.11 -3.77
CA VAL A 22 -7.66 5.42 -3.87
C VAL A 22 -6.16 5.24 -3.81
N ALA A 23 -5.46 5.70 -4.85
CA ALA A 23 -4.00 5.76 -4.87
C ALA A 23 -3.54 7.12 -4.36
N TYR A 24 -2.69 7.13 -3.32
CA TYR A 24 -2.18 8.36 -2.71
C TYR A 24 -0.72 8.64 -3.05
N SER A 25 0.08 7.60 -3.27
CA SER A 25 1.49 7.74 -3.64
C SER A 25 1.87 6.78 -4.76
N ILE A 26 2.71 7.26 -5.67
CA ILE A 26 3.37 6.47 -6.71
C ILE A 26 4.82 6.93 -6.82
N LYS A 27 5.76 5.99 -6.82
CA LYS A 27 7.20 6.25 -7.01
C LYS A 27 7.76 5.32 -8.07
N GLN A 28 8.70 5.81 -8.87
CA GLN A 28 9.49 4.95 -9.74
C GLN A 28 10.49 4.15 -8.89
N THR A 29 10.64 2.86 -9.19
CA THR A 29 11.59 1.96 -8.54
C THR A 29 12.89 1.85 -9.33
N SER A 30 13.95 1.33 -8.70
CA SER A 30 15.30 1.22 -9.28
C SER A 30 15.38 0.31 -10.51
N ASP A 31 14.43 -0.60 -10.67
CA ASP A 31 14.25 -1.45 -11.85
C ASP A 31 13.52 -0.74 -13.00
N GLY A 32 13.17 0.54 -12.82
CA GLY A 32 12.44 1.35 -13.79
C GLY A 32 10.91 1.20 -13.72
N GLY A 33 10.41 0.23 -12.93
CA GLY A 33 8.98 0.05 -12.66
C GLY A 33 8.44 1.08 -11.66
N TYR A 34 7.29 0.78 -11.06
CA TYR A 34 6.63 1.71 -10.15
C TYR A 34 6.03 0.99 -8.94
N ILE A 35 6.12 1.60 -7.76
CA ILE A 35 5.41 1.18 -6.55
C ILE A 35 4.29 2.18 -6.26
N VAL A 36 3.10 1.69 -5.98
CA VAL A 36 1.90 2.50 -5.69
C VAL A 36 1.38 2.11 -4.32
N ALA A 37 0.97 3.09 -3.52
CA ALA A 37 0.33 2.86 -2.23
C ALA A 37 -0.93 3.71 -2.06
N GLY A 38 -1.89 3.16 -1.35
CA GLY A 38 -3.19 3.78 -1.14
C GLY A 38 -4.08 2.96 -0.22
N LEU A 39 -5.38 2.93 -0.54
CA LEU A 39 -6.35 2.06 0.10
C LEU A 39 -7.21 1.31 -0.91
N THR A 40 -7.82 0.22 -0.47
CA THR A 40 -8.94 -0.45 -1.12
C THR A 40 -10.06 -0.73 -0.14
N ALA A 41 -11.31 -0.50 -0.55
CA ALA A 41 -12.52 -0.94 0.15
C ALA A 41 -13.24 -2.06 -0.62
N SER A 42 -12.53 -2.73 -1.52
CA SER A 42 -13.08 -3.72 -2.46
C SER A 42 -12.67 -5.14 -2.12
N LEU A 43 -13.51 -6.09 -2.53
CA LEU A 43 -13.17 -7.50 -2.70
C LEU A 43 -13.38 -7.88 -4.17
N GLY A 44 -12.53 -8.75 -4.73
CA GLY A 44 -12.65 -9.24 -6.11
C GLY A 44 -12.12 -8.28 -7.17
N GLY A 45 -12.19 -8.66 -8.44
CA GLY A 45 -11.47 -7.97 -9.51
C GLY A 45 -9.97 -8.25 -9.39
N ASP A 46 -9.15 -7.21 -9.40
CA ASP A 46 -7.70 -7.34 -9.15
C ASP A 46 -7.39 -7.51 -7.66
N VAL A 47 -8.26 -7.04 -6.77
CA VAL A 47 -8.07 -7.09 -5.31
C VAL A 47 -8.39 -8.48 -4.80
N THR A 48 -7.36 -9.19 -4.35
CA THR A 48 -7.47 -10.59 -3.90
C THR A 48 -7.92 -10.73 -2.46
N GLU A 49 -7.62 -9.74 -1.62
CA GLU A 49 -7.87 -9.79 -0.18
C GLU A 49 -8.43 -8.46 0.31
N ASN A 50 -9.43 -8.56 1.19
CA ASN A 50 -9.98 -7.46 1.96
C ASN A 50 -10.37 -7.99 3.33
N PHE A 51 -9.90 -7.32 4.38
CA PHE A 51 -10.00 -7.75 5.75
C PHE A 51 -11.10 -7.01 6.51
N GLY A 52 -11.79 -6.03 5.91
CA GLY A 52 -12.83 -5.26 6.58
C GLY A 52 -13.33 -4.05 5.78
N TYR A 53 -13.11 -2.86 6.35
CA TYR A 53 -13.64 -1.61 5.78
C TYR A 53 -12.76 -1.08 4.63
N GLU A 54 -11.61 -0.52 4.98
CA GLU A 54 -10.63 0.00 4.04
C GLU A 54 -9.28 -0.57 4.46
N ASP A 55 -8.55 -1.22 3.56
CA ASP A 55 -7.23 -1.76 3.85
C ASP A 55 -6.15 -0.98 3.10
N ILE A 56 -4.93 -0.98 3.63
CA ILE A 56 -3.77 -0.52 2.87
C ILE A 56 -3.65 -1.39 1.63
N TRP A 57 -3.50 -0.76 0.47
CA TRP A 57 -3.28 -1.48 -0.78
C TRP A 57 -2.01 -1.01 -1.47
N VAL A 58 -1.13 -1.96 -1.80
CA VAL A 58 0.18 -1.71 -2.41
C VAL A 58 0.30 -2.50 -3.71
N LEU A 59 0.69 -1.84 -4.79
CA LEU A 59 0.88 -2.44 -6.11
C LEU A 59 2.29 -2.19 -6.61
N LYS A 60 2.93 -3.24 -7.13
CA LYS A 60 4.13 -3.11 -7.95
C LYS A 60 3.78 -3.26 -9.42
N LEU A 61 4.24 -2.30 -10.21
CA LEU A 61 4.09 -2.24 -11.65
C LEU A 61 5.45 -2.37 -12.35
N ASP A 62 5.43 -2.91 -13.56
CA ASP A 62 6.58 -2.90 -14.46
C ASP A 62 6.74 -1.53 -15.16
N THR A 63 7.77 -1.40 -16.01
CA THR A 63 8.06 -0.17 -16.77
C THR A 63 6.94 0.27 -17.71
N SER A 64 6.08 -0.67 -18.11
CA SER A 64 4.94 -0.46 -19.02
C SER A 64 3.62 -0.25 -18.27
N GLY A 65 3.64 -0.23 -16.94
CA GLY A 65 2.45 -0.05 -16.11
C GLY A 65 1.61 -1.31 -15.96
N ASN A 66 2.15 -2.50 -16.24
CA ASN A 66 1.47 -3.77 -15.97
C ASN A 66 1.69 -4.20 -14.52
N LEU A 67 0.69 -4.85 -13.93
CA LEU A 67 0.76 -5.36 -12.56
C LEU A 67 1.75 -6.52 -12.45
N GLN A 68 2.73 -6.40 -11.56
CA GLN A 68 3.63 -7.49 -11.17
C GLN A 68 3.13 -8.21 -9.93
N TRP A 69 2.76 -7.45 -8.89
CA TRP A 69 2.11 -7.97 -7.69
C TRP A 69 1.26 -6.89 -7.02
N GLN A 70 0.28 -7.32 -6.23
CA GLN A 70 -0.49 -6.46 -5.32
C GLN A 70 -0.72 -7.15 -3.99
N LYS A 71 -0.81 -6.37 -2.92
CA LYS A 71 -0.97 -6.83 -1.54
C LYS A 71 -1.90 -5.88 -0.78
N SER A 72 -2.83 -6.46 -0.03
CA SER A 72 -3.68 -5.75 0.92
C SER A 72 -3.17 -6.00 2.34
N PHE A 73 -3.19 -4.98 3.19
CA PHE A 73 -2.82 -5.09 4.61
C PHE A 73 -3.91 -4.47 5.46
N GLY A 74 -4.55 -5.32 6.25
CA GLY A 74 -5.79 -5.07 6.94
C GLY A 74 -5.88 -5.87 8.25
N ASP A 75 -6.53 -5.33 9.28
CA ASP A 75 -6.86 -6.03 10.52
C ASP A 75 -8.36 -6.00 10.87
N GLY A 76 -9.20 -5.59 9.91
CA GLY A 76 -10.65 -5.44 10.08
C GLY A 76 -11.09 -4.01 10.34
N GLU A 77 -10.15 -3.12 10.62
CA GLU A 77 -10.38 -1.70 10.84
C GLU A 77 -9.99 -0.88 9.60
N ILE A 78 -10.19 0.44 9.64
CA ILE A 78 -9.84 1.30 8.50
C ILE A 78 -8.33 1.56 8.51
N GLN A 79 -7.64 1.24 7.42
CA GLN A 79 -6.21 1.44 7.22
C GLN A 79 -5.94 2.10 5.87
N LYS A 80 -5.06 3.10 5.86
CA LYS A 80 -4.70 3.85 4.64
C LYS A 80 -3.22 4.09 4.57
N ALA A 81 -2.63 3.93 3.39
CA ALA A 81 -1.23 4.28 3.14
C ALA A 81 -1.13 5.61 2.39
N TRP A 82 -0.35 6.55 2.92
CA TRP A 82 -0.14 7.86 2.32
C TRP A 82 1.10 7.95 1.46
N GLU A 83 2.18 7.27 1.83
CA GLU A 83 3.48 7.34 1.16
C GLU A 83 4.06 5.93 1.04
N VAL A 84 4.80 5.71 -0.04
CA VAL A 84 5.64 4.53 -0.22
C VAL A 84 7.00 4.93 -0.77
N GLN A 85 8.04 4.23 -0.33
CA GLN A 85 9.41 4.45 -0.79
C GLN A 85 10.16 3.11 -0.87
N GLN A 86 10.86 2.88 -1.98
CA GLN A 86 11.75 1.73 -2.11
C GLN A 86 12.99 1.92 -1.22
N THR A 87 13.43 0.84 -0.57
CA THR A 87 14.63 0.79 0.27
C THR A 87 15.84 0.22 -0.48
N LEU A 88 17.04 0.41 0.07
CA LEU A 88 18.30 -0.02 -0.56
C LEU A 88 18.43 -1.53 -0.74
N ASP A 89 17.76 -2.32 0.10
CA ASP A 89 17.68 -3.78 0.00
C ASP A 89 16.68 -4.26 -1.06
N GLY A 90 16.02 -3.34 -1.77
CA GLY A 90 15.03 -3.63 -2.81
C GLY A 90 13.59 -3.79 -2.28
N GLY A 91 13.39 -3.84 -0.96
CA GLY A 91 12.07 -3.81 -0.34
C GLY A 91 11.42 -2.43 -0.36
N HIS A 92 10.36 -2.25 0.43
CA HIS A 92 9.57 -1.02 0.45
C HIS A 92 9.16 -0.63 1.87
N ILE A 93 9.21 0.66 2.17
CA ILE A 93 8.60 1.24 3.37
C ILE A 93 7.31 1.92 2.95
N VAL A 94 6.23 1.62 3.67
CA VAL A 94 4.91 2.21 3.46
C VAL A 94 4.48 2.87 4.77
N THR A 95 4.03 4.12 4.71
CA THR A 95 3.54 4.85 5.90
C THR A 95 2.09 5.24 5.73
N GLY A 96 1.34 5.23 6.82
CA GLY A 96 -0.10 5.40 6.81
C GLY A 96 -0.64 5.60 8.21
N TYR A 97 -1.90 5.25 8.42
CA TYR A 97 -2.52 5.16 9.75
C TYR A 97 -3.59 4.08 9.76
N THR A 98 -3.88 3.60 10.96
CA THR A 98 -5.01 2.76 11.31
C THR A 98 -6.01 3.57 12.14
N TYR A 99 -7.29 3.49 11.78
CA TYR A 99 -8.42 4.03 12.51
C TYR A 99 -9.15 2.88 13.17
N ILE A 100 -9.13 2.83 14.51
CA ILE A 100 -9.75 1.76 15.31
C ILE A 100 -10.90 2.33 16.15
N GLY A 101 -12.05 2.58 15.48
CA GLY A 101 -13.33 3.00 16.07
C GLY A 101 -13.36 4.33 16.84
N ILE A 102 -12.67 4.37 17.98
CA ILE A 102 -12.59 5.48 18.96
C ILE A 102 -11.16 5.98 19.20
N ILE A 103 -10.15 5.26 18.69
CA ILE A 103 -8.74 5.63 18.75
C ILE A 103 -8.14 5.63 17.34
N HIS A 104 -7.16 6.49 17.10
CA HIS A 104 -6.38 6.52 15.85
C HIS A 104 -4.94 6.20 16.23
N SER A 105 -4.26 5.37 15.44
CA SER A 105 -2.80 5.46 15.42
C SER A 105 -2.44 6.82 14.81
N ASP A 106 -1.46 7.51 15.37
CA ASP A 106 -0.91 8.71 14.73
C ASP A 106 -0.24 8.33 13.41
N TYR A 107 0.48 7.21 13.37
CA TYR A 107 1.07 6.66 12.17
C TYR A 107 1.34 5.16 12.27
N THR A 108 1.19 4.49 11.13
CA THR A 108 1.52 3.08 10.92
C THR A 108 2.61 2.99 9.86
N VAL A 109 3.61 2.13 10.08
CA VAL A 109 4.74 1.90 9.18
C VAL A 109 4.85 0.41 8.88
N LEU A 110 4.84 0.05 7.60
CA LEU A 110 5.06 -1.30 7.12
C LEU A 110 6.42 -1.34 6.42
N LYS A 111 7.15 -2.44 6.64
CA LYS A 111 8.26 -2.85 5.79
C LYS A 111 7.85 -4.08 5.02
N LEU A 112 7.98 -3.99 3.71
CA LEU A 112 7.75 -5.06 2.77
C LEU A 112 9.09 -5.51 2.16
N ASP A 113 9.18 -6.79 1.84
CA ASP A 113 10.29 -7.34 1.06
C ASP A 113 10.16 -7.00 -0.45
N THR A 114 11.01 -7.59 -1.29
CA THR A 114 10.98 -7.38 -2.75
C THR A 114 9.74 -7.96 -3.44
N ASN A 115 9.09 -8.96 -2.83
CA ASN A 115 7.89 -9.63 -3.33
C ASN A 115 6.60 -8.97 -2.79
N GLY A 116 6.75 -7.96 -1.93
CA GLY A 116 5.65 -7.27 -1.26
C GLY A 116 5.18 -7.98 0.00
N ASP A 117 5.87 -9.01 0.47
CA ASP A 117 5.50 -9.71 1.71
C ASP A 117 5.91 -8.88 2.93
N LEU A 118 5.06 -8.85 3.95
CA LEU A 118 5.27 -8.06 5.16
C LEU A 118 6.44 -8.64 5.98
N GLU A 119 7.50 -7.85 6.17
CA GLU A 119 8.60 -8.21 7.07
C GLU A 119 8.31 -7.77 8.50
N TRP A 120 7.81 -6.55 8.67
CA TRP A 120 7.37 -6.03 9.96
C TRP A 120 6.38 -4.88 9.80
N GLN A 121 5.57 -4.67 10.85
CA GLN A 121 4.66 -3.54 10.99
C GLN A 121 4.85 -2.90 12.36
N ASN A 122 4.89 -1.57 12.40
CA ASN A 122 4.89 -0.78 13.63
C ASN A 122 3.73 0.22 13.60
N ASN A 123 2.95 0.28 14.68
CA ASN A 123 1.88 1.24 14.86
C ASN A 123 2.25 2.18 16.02
N TYR A 124 2.11 3.48 15.82
CA TYR A 124 2.46 4.51 16.80
C TYR A 124 1.22 5.34 17.12
N GLN A 125 1.01 5.60 18.40
CA GLN A 125 -0.17 6.29 18.93
C GLN A 125 0.22 7.27 20.05
N TYR A 126 -0.52 8.37 20.20
CA TYR A 126 -0.30 9.31 21.31
C TYR A 126 -0.97 8.81 22.59
N GLY A 127 -0.17 8.60 23.64
CA GLY A 127 -0.65 8.36 25.01
C GLY A 127 -1.10 6.91 25.26
N TRP A 128 -0.34 6.23 26.14
CA TRP A 128 -0.46 4.83 26.54
C TRP A 128 0.12 3.86 25.49
N GLU A 129 1.37 3.46 25.70
CA GLU A 129 2.08 2.50 24.85
C GLU A 129 1.38 1.14 24.86
N TYR A 130 0.82 0.73 23.73
CA TYR A 130 0.68 -0.68 23.39
C TYR A 130 1.62 -0.97 22.23
N CYS A 131 2.85 -1.39 22.55
CA CYS A 131 3.68 -2.06 21.56
C CYS A 131 3.11 -3.47 21.35
N SER A 132 2.20 -3.67 20.40
CA SER A 132 1.89 -5.01 19.91
C SER A 132 2.97 -5.41 18.89
N PHE A 133 4.02 -6.08 19.36
CA PHE A 133 4.88 -6.87 18.48
C PHE A 133 4.09 -8.10 18.02
N GLY A 134 3.30 -7.93 16.96
CA GLY A 134 2.65 -9.03 16.25
C GLY A 134 3.59 -9.62 15.21
N ALA A 135 4.62 -10.35 15.64
CA ALA A 135 5.29 -11.28 14.74
C ALA A 135 4.41 -12.54 14.63
N ARG A 136 3.58 -12.63 13.59
CA ARG A 136 3.03 -13.92 13.17
C ARG A 136 3.90 -14.48 12.05
N ILE A 137 4.63 -15.54 12.42
CA ILE A 137 5.27 -16.50 11.53
C ILE A 137 4.19 -17.32 10.82
#